data_AF-A0A7J6EVW4-F1
#
_entry.id   AF-A0A7J6EVW4-F1
#
_cell.length_a   1.000
_cell.length_b   1.000
_cell.length_c   1.000
_cell.angle_alpha   90.00
_cell.angle_beta   90.00
_cell.angle_gamma   90.00
#
_symmetry.space_group_name_H-M   'P 1'
#
loop_
_entity.id
_entity.type
_entity.pdbx_description
1 polymer ?
#
loop_
_entity_poly.entity_id
_entity_poly.type
_entity_poly.pdbx_seq_one_letter_code
_entity_poly.pdbx_strand_id
1 'polypeptide(L)'
;MASISGICFSSPSLKPNKNPFLRATAAFFSLPMHSLSVPTRSPRIAPAHSVAREISADFSKSDGSAFPTKNNGLEKDPRELWRRYVDWLYQHKDLGLFLDVSRVGFTDEFVDQMEPRLQAAFKAMDDLEKGAIANPDEGRMVGHYWLRSPDRAPNSFLKSQIENTLDAVCAFTDDVVSGKIKPPSGGHFTQILSVGIGGSALGPQFVAEALAPDNPPLKIRFIDNTDPAGIDHQIAQLGPDGGTPETRNGLLEVQKAFREAGLEFAKQGVAITQENSLLDNTARIEGWLARFPMFDWVGGRTSEMSAVGLLPAALQGINIREMLAGAALMDDANRTTVVKDNPAALLALSWYWACDGVGSKDMVVLPYKDSLLLFSRYLQQLVMESLGKEFDLDGNRVNQGLTVYGNKGSTDQHAYIQQLRDGVHNFFVTFIEVLRDRPPGHDWELEPGVTCGDYLFGMLQGTRSALYANDRESITVTVQEVTPRTVGALVALYERAVGIYASVVNINAYHQPGVEAGKKAAGEVLALQKRVLAVLNEASCKEPVEPLTLDQVAERCHAPEDIEMIYKIIAHIAANDRALIAEGTCGSPRGFKVFLGECNVDELYA
;
A
#
# COMPACT_ATOMS: atom_id res chain seq x y z
N MET A 1 13.86 30.60 -11.07
CA MET A 1 13.40 31.86 -11.72
C MET A 1 12.25 31.52 -12.68
N ALA A 2 11.68 32.53 -13.35
CA ALA A 2 10.82 32.50 -14.54
C ALA A 2 10.13 31.17 -14.97
N SER A 3 8.80 31.23 -15.11
CA SER A 3 8.04 30.32 -15.97
C SER A 3 8.38 30.55 -17.45
N ILE A 4 8.44 29.48 -18.25
CA ILE A 4 8.26 29.52 -19.71
C ILE A 4 7.25 28.43 -20.09
N SER A 5 6.28 28.80 -20.94
CA SER A 5 5.12 27.98 -21.30
C SER A 5 5.25 27.28 -22.65
N GLY A 6 4.38 26.27 -22.83
CA GLY A 6 4.18 25.38 -23.98
C GLY A 6 4.51 25.86 -25.40
N ILE A 7 4.89 24.88 -26.22
CA ILE A 7 5.11 25.00 -27.67
C ILE A 7 4.02 24.23 -28.41
N CYS A 8 3.17 24.93 -29.16
CA CYS A 8 2.33 24.34 -30.21
C CYS A 8 2.93 24.64 -31.58
N PHE A 9 2.75 23.72 -32.52
CA PHE A 9 3.22 23.88 -33.90
C PHE A 9 2.50 25.03 -34.63
N SER A 10 3.18 25.61 -35.62
CA SER A 10 2.60 26.60 -36.53
C SER A 10 2.87 26.23 -37.98
N SER A 11 1.89 26.52 -38.86
CA SER A 11 2.03 27.19 -40.17
C SER A 11 1.03 26.67 -41.22
N PRO A 12 0.66 27.46 -42.25
CA PRO A 12 0.53 28.93 -42.25
C PRO A 12 -0.68 29.49 -43.04
N SER A 13 -1.02 30.76 -42.73
CA SER A 13 -1.49 31.82 -43.65
C SER A 13 -2.69 31.63 -44.61
N LEU A 14 -3.67 32.52 -44.46
CA LEU A 14 -4.15 33.39 -45.56
C LEU A 14 -4.53 34.78 -45.00
N LYS A 15 -4.69 35.81 -45.86
CA LYS A 15 -4.68 37.25 -45.47
C LYS A 15 -6.04 37.98 -45.66
N PRO A 16 -6.22 39.21 -45.09
CA PRO A 16 -7.52 39.69 -44.62
C PRO A 16 -8.21 40.74 -45.53
N ASN A 17 -9.37 41.27 -45.10
CA ASN A 17 -9.95 42.49 -45.66
C ASN A 17 -10.70 43.38 -44.62
N LYS A 18 -10.31 44.66 -44.56
CA LYS A 18 -11.09 45.88 -44.19
C LYS A 18 -11.77 46.05 -42.80
N ASN A 19 -11.06 46.82 -41.97
CA ASN A 19 -11.52 47.86 -41.02
C ASN A 19 -12.51 48.91 -41.63
N PRO A 20 -13.06 49.91 -40.88
CA PRO A 20 -12.95 50.23 -39.43
C PRO A 20 -14.29 50.57 -38.71
N PHE A 21 -14.25 50.84 -37.39
CA PHE A 21 -14.82 52.07 -36.75
C PHE A 21 -14.30 52.27 -35.29
N LEU A 22 -14.78 53.29 -34.54
CA LEU A 22 -14.00 53.98 -33.48
C LEU A 22 -14.38 53.73 -31.99
N ARG A 23 -13.36 53.40 -31.18
CA ARG A 23 -12.80 54.18 -30.02
C ARG A 23 -13.74 54.82 -28.95
N ALA A 24 -13.77 54.23 -27.75
CA ALA A 24 -13.90 54.89 -26.42
C ALA A 24 -13.53 53.86 -25.30
N THR A 25 -12.49 54.01 -24.47
CA THR A 25 -12.37 54.83 -23.23
C THR A 25 -13.52 54.68 -22.22
N ALA A 26 -13.25 53.99 -21.11
CA ALA A 26 -14.10 53.96 -19.91
C ALA A 26 -13.50 54.83 -18.78
N ALA A 27 -14.33 55.33 -17.87
CA ALA A 27 -13.95 56.25 -16.79
C ALA A 27 -14.52 55.82 -15.42
N PHE A 28 -13.92 56.35 -14.34
CA PHE A 28 -14.32 56.11 -12.95
C PHE A 28 -15.70 56.71 -12.61
N PHE A 29 -16.40 56.07 -11.68
CA PHE A 29 -17.42 56.71 -10.84
C PHE A 29 -17.33 56.20 -9.39
N SER A 30 -17.87 56.97 -8.44
CA SER A 30 -17.77 56.77 -6.98
C SER A 30 -18.99 57.35 -6.25
N LEU A 31 -18.99 57.29 -4.91
CA LEU A 31 -20.01 57.79 -3.94
C LEU A 31 -21.18 56.83 -3.62
N PRO A 32 -21.83 56.96 -2.43
CA PRO A 32 -21.37 57.48 -1.14
C PRO A 32 -21.67 56.56 0.07
N MET A 33 -21.18 56.93 1.26
CA MET A 33 -21.58 56.31 2.55
C MET A 33 -22.91 56.85 3.07
N HIS A 34 -23.60 56.04 3.90
CA HIS A 34 -24.55 56.52 4.92
C HIS A 34 -24.29 55.83 6.27
N SER A 35 -24.41 56.59 7.36
CA SER A 35 -24.17 56.13 8.73
C SER A 35 -25.48 55.96 9.52
N LEU A 36 -25.62 54.86 10.26
CA LEU A 36 -26.64 54.69 11.31
C LEU A 36 -26.01 54.05 12.58
N SER A 37 -26.65 54.29 13.73
CA SER A 37 -26.08 54.10 15.06
C SER A 37 -26.44 52.74 15.72
N VAL A 38 -25.56 52.29 16.62
CA VAL A 38 -25.71 51.05 17.40
C VAL A 38 -26.12 51.36 18.85
N PRO A 39 -27.20 50.75 19.40
CA PRO A 39 -27.52 50.79 20.82
C PRO A 39 -26.75 49.70 21.60
N THR A 40 -26.28 50.02 22.81
CA THR A 40 -25.41 49.14 23.61
C THR A 40 -26.15 48.43 24.75
N ARG A 41 -26.14 47.08 24.78
CA ARG A 41 -26.12 46.29 26.05
C ARG A 41 -25.93 44.78 25.86
N SER A 42 -25.59 44.12 26.99
CA SER A 42 -25.54 42.66 27.21
C SER A 42 -24.33 41.95 26.55
N PRO A 43 -23.96 40.74 27.01
CA PRO A 43 -22.98 40.63 28.11
C PRO A 43 -21.66 39.96 27.67
N ARG A 44 -20.65 39.98 28.56
CA ARG A 44 -19.37 39.31 28.32
C ARG A 44 -19.56 37.79 28.22
N ILE A 45 -19.26 37.24 27.05
CA ILE A 45 -19.00 35.82 26.83
C ILE A 45 -17.48 35.68 26.64
N ALA A 46 -16.86 34.68 27.28
CA ALA A 46 -15.43 34.41 27.13
C ALA A 46 -15.12 33.82 25.73
N PRO A 47 -13.93 34.03 25.16
CA PRO A 47 -13.56 33.42 23.89
C PRO A 47 -13.58 31.89 24.04
N ALA A 48 -14.25 31.21 23.11
CA ALA A 48 -14.28 29.75 23.09
C ALA A 48 -12.87 29.20 22.81
N HIS A 49 -12.44 28.22 23.60
CA HIS A 49 -11.19 27.51 23.34
C HIS A 49 -11.32 26.70 22.04
N SER A 50 -10.23 26.67 21.26
CA SER A 50 -10.14 25.80 20.09
C SER A 50 -10.15 24.34 20.53
N VAL A 51 -11.00 23.50 19.92
CA VAL A 51 -11.07 22.06 20.20
C VAL A 51 -9.94 21.34 19.47
N ALA A 52 -8.70 21.63 19.86
CA ALA A 52 -7.57 20.73 19.67
C ALA A 52 -7.68 19.58 20.69
N ARG A 53 -7.13 18.41 20.36
CA ARG A 53 -7.25 17.20 21.19
C ARG A 53 -6.52 17.34 22.54
N GLU A 54 -7.23 17.69 23.60
CA GLU A 54 -6.81 17.36 24.97
C GLU A 54 -7.00 15.85 25.18
N ILE A 55 -5.92 15.08 24.99
CA ILE A 55 -5.85 13.68 25.42
C ILE A 55 -5.63 13.69 26.93
N SER A 56 -6.59 13.15 27.69
CA SER A 56 -6.54 13.17 29.15
C SER A 56 -5.37 12.32 29.67
N ALA A 57 -4.47 12.94 30.43
CA ALA A 57 -3.22 12.34 30.92
C ALA A 57 -3.39 11.42 32.17
N ASP A 58 -4.61 10.95 32.43
CA ASP A 58 -5.02 10.28 33.68
C ASP A 58 -5.08 8.73 33.61
N PHE A 59 -4.27 8.11 32.74
CA PHE A 59 -4.07 6.64 32.71
C PHE A 59 -2.63 6.19 33.03
N SER A 60 -1.82 7.05 33.63
CA SER A 60 -0.40 6.80 33.96
C SER A 60 -0.15 6.35 35.41
N LYS A 61 -0.91 5.36 35.91
CA LYS A 61 -0.72 4.78 37.27
C LYS A 61 -0.80 3.25 37.32
N SER A 62 0.13 2.61 36.63
CA SER A 62 0.58 1.24 36.90
C SER A 62 2.06 1.12 36.52
N ASP A 63 2.89 0.90 37.55
CA ASP A 63 4.29 0.47 37.59
C ASP A 63 5.20 0.62 36.35
N GLY A 64 6.36 1.27 36.55
CA GLY A 64 7.61 0.54 36.32
C GLY A 64 8.70 1.16 35.45
N SER A 65 8.45 2.12 34.58
CA SER A 65 9.55 2.85 33.88
C SER A 65 9.12 4.19 33.28
N ALA A 66 9.55 5.29 33.91
CA ALA A 66 9.47 6.62 33.31
C ALA A 66 10.75 6.87 32.49
N PHE A 67 10.64 6.75 31.16
CA PHE A 67 11.72 7.10 30.24
C PHE A 67 12.05 8.61 30.33
N PRO A 68 13.32 9.01 30.11
CA PRO A 68 13.70 10.42 30.13
C PRO A 68 12.98 11.20 29.02
N THR A 69 12.54 12.41 29.33
CA THR A 69 11.97 13.32 28.32
C THR A 69 13.03 13.71 27.29
N LYS A 70 12.61 13.91 26.04
CA LYS A 70 13.46 14.37 24.92
C LYS A 70 13.97 15.82 25.14
N ASN A 71 14.92 15.98 26.05
CA ASN A 71 15.42 17.28 26.51
C ASN A 71 16.51 17.86 25.60
N ASN A 72 17.14 17.03 24.77
CA ASN A 72 18.11 17.46 23.77
C ASN A 72 17.46 17.43 22.39
N GLY A 73 17.62 18.52 21.63
CA GLY A 73 17.26 18.56 20.21
C GLY A 73 18.28 17.80 19.35
N LEU A 74 18.06 17.78 18.03
CA LEU A 74 19.02 17.22 17.08
C LEU A 74 20.32 18.02 17.10
N GLU A 75 21.47 17.32 17.14
CA GLU A 75 22.81 17.93 17.14
C GLU A 75 22.98 18.97 16.01
N LYS A 76 23.54 20.13 16.33
CA LYS A 76 23.72 21.25 15.38
C LYS A 76 25.18 21.58 15.09
N ASP A 77 26.15 21.11 15.88
CA ASP A 77 27.56 21.23 15.51
C ASP A 77 27.89 20.27 14.35
N PRO A 78 28.43 20.76 13.21
CA PRO A 78 28.71 19.91 12.05
C PRO A 78 29.78 18.83 12.27
N ARG A 79 30.66 18.97 13.27
CA ARG A 79 31.72 18.00 13.58
C ARG A 79 31.21 16.91 14.52
N GLU A 80 30.41 17.29 15.52
CA GLU A 80 29.74 16.31 16.39
C GLU A 80 28.71 15.49 15.59
N LEU A 81 27.96 16.14 14.68
CA LEU A 81 27.07 15.43 13.75
C LEU A 81 27.86 14.53 12.78
N TRP A 82 29.01 14.97 12.26
CA TRP A 82 29.86 14.10 11.43
C TRP A 82 30.42 12.91 12.23
N ARG A 83 30.84 13.10 13.48
CA ARG A 83 31.24 11.99 14.35
C ARG A 83 30.06 11.04 14.57
N ARG A 84 28.88 11.55 14.92
CA ARG A 84 27.65 10.75 15.06
C ARG A 84 27.30 9.99 13.78
N TYR A 85 27.51 10.59 12.59
CA TYR A 85 27.36 9.88 11.32
C TYR A 85 28.35 8.72 11.20
N VAL A 86 29.64 8.91 11.49
CA VAL A 86 30.62 7.81 11.47
C VAL A 86 30.32 6.75 12.56
N ASP A 87 29.88 7.16 13.74
CA ASP A 87 29.61 6.28 14.90
C ASP A 87 28.31 5.46 14.79
N TRP A 88 27.42 5.81 13.84
CA TRP A 88 26.08 5.21 13.68
C TRP A 88 25.68 4.90 12.23
N LEU A 89 26.58 5.08 11.25
CA LEU A 89 26.38 4.62 9.86
C LEU A 89 26.62 3.11 9.77
N TYR A 90 25.56 2.34 9.55
CA TYR A 90 25.69 0.94 9.17
C TYR A 90 26.03 0.81 7.67
N GLN A 91 26.89 -0.16 7.31
CA GLN A 91 27.26 -0.48 5.92
C GLN A 91 27.26 -2.00 5.67
N HIS A 92 26.42 -2.47 4.75
CA HIS A 92 26.53 -3.81 4.17
C HIS A 92 27.32 -3.76 2.86
N LYS A 93 28.61 -4.13 2.92
CA LYS A 93 29.54 -4.03 1.78
C LYS A 93 29.05 -4.79 0.55
N ASP A 94 28.68 -6.06 0.71
CA ASP A 94 28.33 -6.94 -0.42
C ASP A 94 26.97 -6.63 -1.08
N LEU A 95 26.13 -5.81 -0.44
CA LEU A 95 24.86 -5.31 -0.97
C LEU A 95 24.96 -3.86 -1.49
N GLY A 96 26.08 -3.17 -1.23
CA GLY A 96 26.20 -1.74 -1.50
C GLY A 96 25.14 -0.91 -0.77
N LEU A 97 24.73 -1.34 0.43
CA LEU A 97 23.65 -0.74 1.22
C LEU A 97 24.21 -0.05 2.46
N PHE A 98 23.67 1.13 2.76
CA PHE A 98 24.01 1.94 3.93
C PHE A 98 22.74 2.38 4.67
N LEU A 99 22.85 2.60 5.97
CA LEU A 99 21.77 3.13 6.81
C LEU A 99 22.31 4.23 7.72
N ASP A 100 21.92 5.48 7.41
CA ASP A 100 22.22 6.70 8.17
C ASP A 100 21.05 7.02 9.11
N VAL A 101 21.28 6.84 10.42
CA VAL A 101 20.36 7.25 11.51
C VAL A 101 20.88 8.45 12.31
N SER A 102 21.93 9.14 11.84
CA SER A 102 22.56 10.25 12.55
C SER A 102 21.61 11.42 12.84
N ARG A 103 20.59 11.60 12.01
CA ARG A 103 19.54 12.64 12.11
C ARG A 103 18.28 12.17 12.86
N VAL A 104 18.38 11.09 13.63
CA VAL A 104 17.40 10.68 14.65
C VAL A 104 17.95 11.05 16.02
N GLY A 105 17.12 11.55 16.94
CA GLY A 105 17.58 12.21 18.18
C GLY A 105 18.07 11.32 19.32
N PHE A 106 18.07 9.99 19.19
CA PHE A 106 18.39 9.09 20.30
C PHE A 106 19.85 9.25 20.79
N THR A 107 20.05 9.31 22.11
CA THR A 107 21.38 9.35 22.71
C THR A 107 21.92 7.95 22.97
N ASP A 108 23.22 7.83 23.23
CA ASP A 108 23.85 6.54 23.52
C ASP A 108 23.27 5.93 24.82
N GLU A 109 22.97 6.75 25.84
CA GLU A 109 22.31 6.30 27.07
C GLU A 109 20.86 5.83 26.86
N PHE A 110 20.18 6.30 25.80
CA PHE A 110 18.88 5.77 25.41
C PHE A 110 19.02 4.38 24.77
N VAL A 111 20.10 4.13 24.04
CA VAL A 111 20.37 2.79 23.49
C VAL A 111 20.69 1.81 24.62
N ASP A 112 21.50 2.20 25.61
CA ASP A 112 21.74 1.40 26.82
C ASP A 112 20.44 1.04 27.56
N GLN A 113 19.44 1.94 27.58
CA GLN A 113 18.12 1.69 28.17
C GLN A 113 17.24 0.73 27.32
N MET A 114 17.40 0.77 26.00
CA MET A 114 16.65 -0.09 25.07
C MET A 114 17.32 -1.46 24.84
N GLU A 115 18.61 -1.58 25.12
CA GLU A 115 19.42 -2.80 24.95
C GLU A 115 18.74 -4.06 25.51
N PRO A 116 18.16 -4.09 26.74
CA PRO A 116 17.50 -5.30 27.24
C PRO A 116 16.26 -5.69 26.43
N ARG A 117 15.52 -4.72 25.87
CA ARG A 117 14.36 -4.97 24.99
C ARG A 117 14.80 -5.44 23.61
N LEU A 118 15.89 -4.91 23.08
CA LEU A 118 16.47 -5.32 21.81
C LEU A 118 17.05 -6.75 21.90
N GLN A 119 17.73 -7.10 22.98
CA GLN A 119 18.19 -8.48 23.22
C GLN A 119 17.01 -9.47 23.34
N ALA A 120 15.91 -9.07 23.99
CA ALA A 120 14.68 -9.88 24.01
C ALA A 120 14.08 -10.04 22.59
N ALA A 121 14.05 -8.97 21.78
CA ALA A 121 13.58 -9.02 20.41
C ALA A 121 14.47 -9.89 19.50
N PHE A 122 15.79 -9.83 19.64
CA PHE A 122 16.71 -10.72 18.93
C PHE A 122 16.48 -12.19 19.32
N LYS A 123 16.27 -12.48 20.61
CA LYS A 123 15.93 -13.82 21.08
C LYS A 123 14.60 -14.32 20.49
N ALA A 124 13.59 -13.46 20.41
CA ALA A 124 12.30 -13.79 19.80
C ALA A 124 12.40 -14.04 18.28
N MET A 125 13.19 -13.25 17.55
CA MET A 125 13.46 -13.48 16.12
C MET A 125 14.23 -14.78 15.86
N ASP A 126 15.16 -15.15 16.75
CA ASP A 126 15.89 -16.42 16.72
C ASP A 126 14.99 -17.63 17.02
N ASP A 127 14.04 -17.54 17.96
CA ASP A 127 13.05 -18.62 18.21
C ASP A 127 12.03 -18.74 17.07
N LEU A 128 11.59 -17.61 16.51
CA LEU A 128 10.71 -17.57 15.33
C LEU A 128 11.37 -18.32 14.15
N GLU A 129 12.63 -18.02 13.83
CA GLU A 129 13.33 -18.72 12.74
C GLU A 129 13.53 -20.22 13.02
N LYS A 130 13.60 -20.63 14.29
CA LYS A 130 13.66 -22.05 14.70
C LYS A 130 12.30 -22.77 14.64
N GLY A 131 11.22 -22.07 14.26
CA GLY A 131 9.89 -22.65 14.13
C GLY A 131 9.02 -22.53 15.39
N ALA A 132 9.29 -21.58 16.27
CA ALA A 132 8.35 -21.25 17.35
C ALA A 132 7.01 -20.73 16.80
N ILE A 133 5.96 -20.86 17.60
CA ILE A 133 4.63 -20.29 17.32
C ILE A 133 4.69 -18.78 17.58
N ALA A 134 5.15 -18.03 16.58
CA ALA A 134 5.26 -16.58 16.62
C ALA A 134 3.93 -15.84 16.35
N ASN A 135 2.90 -16.56 15.87
CA ASN A 135 1.54 -16.05 15.73
C ASN A 135 0.61 -16.85 16.67
N PRO A 136 0.55 -16.50 17.98
CA PRO A 136 -0.21 -17.26 18.97
C PRO A 136 -1.72 -17.30 18.71
N ASP A 137 -2.32 -16.20 18.25
CA ASP A 137 -3.79 -16.10 18.03
C ASP A 137 -4.30 -17.07 16.95
N GLU A 138 -3.47 -17.36 15.94
CA GLU A 138 -3.79 -18.32 14.88
C GLU A 138 -3.12 -19.69 15.10
N GLY A 139 -2.30 -19.83 16.15
CA GLY A 139 -1.53 -21.05 16.44
C GLY A 139 -0.44 -21.39 15.41
N ARG A 140 0.13 -20.39 14.72
CA ARG A 140 1.00 -20.58 13.55
C ARG A 140 2.48 -20.23 13.78
N MET A 141 3.35 -20.95 13.09
CA MET A 141 4.72 -20.53 12.81
C MET A 141 4.73 -19.35 11.84
N VAL A 142 5.86 -18.64 11.75
CA VAL A 142 6.08 -17.56 10.77
C VAL A 142 7.41 -17.83 10.05
N GLY A 143 7.35 -18.12 8.75
CA GLY A 143 8.46 -18.79 8.06
C GLY A 143 8.96 -18.12 6.78
N HIS A 144 8.56 -16.88 6.48
CA HIS A 144 8.97 -16.17 5.25
C HIS A 144 10.50 -16.04 5.11
N TYR A 145 11.24 -16.04 6.22
CA TYR A 145 12.70 -16.15 6.28
C TYR A 145 13.26 -17.45 5.65
N TRP A 146 12.55 -18.57 5.74
CA TRP A 146 12.98 -19.86 5.16
C TRP A 146 12.87 -19.88 3.63
N LEU A 147 11.96 -19.08 3.04
CA LEU A 147 11.78 -19.00 1.57
C LEU A 147 13.08 -18.58 0.86
N ARG A 148 13.88 -17.74 1.54
CA ARG A 148 15.18 -17.23 1.12
C ARG A 148 16.37 -17.92 1.79
N SER A 149 16.14 -18.88 2.67
CA SER A 149 17.18 -19.67 3.33
C SER A 149 16.63 -21.06 3.72
N PRO A 150 16.39 -21.97 2.75
CA PRO A 150 15.67 -23.23 3.01
C PRO A 150 16.39 -24.16 3.99
N ASP A 151 17.72 -24.08 4.08
CA ASP A 151 18.54 -24.78 5.10
C ASP A 151 18.22 -24.41 6.55
N ARG A 152 17.55 -23.28 6.78
CA ARG A 152 17.11 -22.83 8.12
C ARG A 152 15.69 -23.26 8.45
N ALA A 153 14.99 -23.98 7.56
CA ALA A 153 13.64 -24.48 7.84
C ALA A 153 13.65 -25.51 8.99
N PRO A 154 12.67 -25.51 9.92
CA PRO A 154 12.69 -26.36 11.13
C PRO A 154 12.72 -27.87 10.89
N ASN A 155 12.48 -28.33 9.67
CA ASN A 155 12.58 -29.73 9.27
C ASN A 155 12.82 -29.86 7.75
N SER A 156 13.30 -31.03 7.34
CA SER A 156 13.61 -31.33 5.94
C SER A 156 12.40 -31.34 5.00
N PHE A 157 11.19 -31.58 5.50
CA PHE A 157 9.96 -31.51 4.70
C PHE A 157 9.64 -30.08 4.28
N LEU A 158 9.66 -29.12 5.20
CA LEU A 158 9.51 -27.69 4.90
C LEU A 158 10.59 -27.20 3.94
N LYS A 159 11.87 -27.56 4.17
CA LYS A 159 12.96 -27.28 3.23
C LYS A 159 12.62 -27.78 1.83
N SER A 160 12.22 -29.06 1.72
CA SER A 160 11.92 -29.70 0.44
C SER A 160 10.70 -29.05 -0.26
N GLN A 161 9.68 -28.63 0.48
CA GLN A 161 8.54 -27.90 -0.10
C GLN A 161 8.96 -26.56 -0.72
N ILE A 162 9.86 -25.82 -0.06
CA ILE A 162 10.36 -24.53 -0.54
C ILE A 162 11.20 -24.73 -1.82
N GLU A 163 12.17 -25.64 -1.79
CA GLU A 163 13.06 -25.93 -2.93
C GLU A 163 12.26 -26.42 -4.14
N ASN A 164 11.37 -27.41 -3.96
CA ASN A 164 10.51 -27.91 -5.04
C ASN A 164 9.59 -26.83 -5.61
N THR A 165 9.11 -25.88 -4.79
CA THR A 165 8.26 -24.77 -5.25
C THR A 165 9.06 -23.79 -6.11
N LEU A 166 10.27 -23.43 -5.69
CA LEU A 166 11.16 -22.53 -6.44
C LEU A 166 11.55 -23.14 -7.79
N ASP A 167 11.93 -24.41 -7.82
CA ASP A 167 12.32 -25.08 -9.06
C ASP A 167 11.12 -25.33 -9.99
N ALA A 168 9.92 -25.56 -9.45
CA ALA A 168 8.68 -25.60 -10.23
C ALA A 168 8.33 -24.23 -10.85
N VAL A 169 8.53 -23.12 -10.12
CA VAL A 169 8.34 -21.76 -10.65
C VAL A 169 9.33 -21.48 -11.79
N CYS A 170 10.60 -21.87 -11.64
CA CYS A 170 11.59 -21.74 -12.71
C CYS A 170 11.21 -22.57 -13.94
N ALA A 171 10.94 -23.87 -13.77
CA ALA A 171 10.62 -24.76 -14.88
C ALA A 171 9.33 -24.35 -15.64
N PHE A 172 8.31 -23.87 -14.92
CA PHE A 172 7.09 -23.33 -15.54
C PHE A 172 7.36 -22.02 -16.30
N THR A 173 8.21 -21.14 -15.76
CA THR A 173 8.62 -19.91 -16.43
C THR A 173 9.36 -20.21 -17.73
N ASP A 174 10.36 -21.10 -17.69
CA ASP A 174 11.12 -21.53 -18.87
C ASP A 174 10.20 -22.16 -19.93
N ASP A 175 9.24 -22.99 -19.51
CA ASP A 175 8.25 -23.61 -20.40
C ASP A 175 7.32 -22.58 -21.07
N VAL A 176 6.87 -21.55 -20.35
CA VAL A 176 6.00 -20.49 -20.89
C VAL A 176 6.78 -19.58 -21.84
N VAL A 177 7.96 -19.09 -21.42
CA VAL A 177 8.78 -18.16 -22.21
C VAL A 177 9.30 -18.84 -23.49
N SER A 178 9.67 -20.12 -23.43
CA SER A 178 10.07 -20.90 -24.62
C SER A 178 8.92 -21.28 -25.55
N GLY A 179 7.66 -21.12 -25.13
CA GLY A 179 6.47 -21.53 -25.91
C GLY A 179 6.21 -23.05 -25.90
N LYS A 180 6.82 -23.80 -24.97
CA LYS A 180 6.48 -25.20 -24.69
C LYS A 180 5.09 -25.29 -24.02
N ILE A 181 4.82 -24.38 -23.09
CA ILE A 181 3.46 -24.00 -22.67
C ILE A 181 3.07 -22.77 -23.50
N LYS A 182 1.91 -22.83 -24.17
CA LYS A 182 1.45 -21.84 -25.15
C LYS A 182 -0.07 -21.72 -25.15
N PRO A 183 -0.64 -20.57 -25.56
CA PRO A 183 -2.10 -20.40 -25.59
C PRO A 183 -2.77 -21.30 -26.63
N PRO A 184 -4.09 -21.60 -26.48
CA PRO A 184 -4.85 -22.43 -27.43
C PRO A 184 -4.80 -21.93 -28.88
N SER A 185 -4.72 -20.61 -29.08
CA SER A 185 -4.59 -19.94 -30.39
C SER A 185 -3.21 -20.13 -31.05
N GLY A 186 -2.21 -20.63 -30.32
CA GLY A 186 -0.83 -20.75 -30.78
C GLY A 186 0.00 -19.48 -30.60
N GLY A 187 1.28 -19.54 -30.96
CA GLY A 187 2.26 -18.51 -30.62
C GLY A 187 2.76 -18.65 -29.17
N HIS A 188 2.95 -17.51 -28.49
CA HIS A 188 3.46 -17.42 -27.12
C HIS A 188 2.52 -16.56 -26.26
N PHE A 189 2.53 -16.76 -24.95
CA PHE A 189 1.95 -15.79 -24.02
C PHE A 189 2.79 -14.50 -24.03
N THR A 190 2.14 -13.33 -24.01
CA THR A 190 2.81 -12.02 -23.99
C THR A 190 2.29 -11.08 -22.90
N GLN A 191 1.23 -11.48 -22.18
CA GLN A 191 0.62 -10.75 -21.07
C GLN A 191 0.47 -11.68 -19.86
N ILE A 192 0.59 -11.13 -18.66
CA ILE A 192 0.19 -11.74 -17.38
C ILE A 192 -0.94 -10.88 -16.83
N LEU A 193 -2.06 -11.50 -16.46
CA LEU A 193 -3.10 -10.83 -15.68
C LEU A 193 -3.05 -11.37 -14.25
N SER A 194 -2.42 -10.62 -13.35
CA SER A 194 -2.28 -11.00 -11.95
C SER A 194 -3.52 -10.55 -11.15
N VAL A 195 -4.15 -11.52 -10.50
CA VAL A 195 -5.43 -11.36 -9.82
C VAL A 195 -5.27 -11.66 -8.33
N GLY A 196 -5.23 -10.63 -7.49
CA GLY A 196 -4.96 -10.79 -6.05
C GLY A 196 -5.10 -9.48 -5.28
N ILE A 197 -5.41 -9.54 -3.98
CA ILE A 197 -5.63 -8.33 -3.16
C ILE A 197 -4.65 -8.25 -1.98
N GLY A 198 -4.24 -7.04 -1.62
CA GLY A 198 -3.29 -6.79 -0.55
C GLY A 198 -1.95 -7.48 -0.84
N GLY A 199 -1.61 -8.47 -0.03
CA GLY A 199 -0.29 -9.13 -0.09
C GLY A 199 -0.01 -9.80 -1.44
N SER A 200 -1.06 -10.32 -2.07
CA SER A 200 -0.97 -10.98 -3.39
C SER A 200 -0.93 -10.02 -4.58
N ALA A 201 -0.81 -8.70 -4.33
CA ALA A 201 -0.67 -7.70 -5.39
C ALA A 201 0.32 -6.58 -5.05
N LEU A 202 0.40 -6.08 -3.82
CA LEU A 202 1.25 -4.93 -3.50
C LEU A 202 2.76 -5.22 -3.58
N GLY A 203 3.18 -6.43 -3.19
CA GLY A 203 4.54 -6.91 -3.44
C GLY A 203 4.83 -7.07 -4.94
N PRO A 204 4.02 -7.87 -5.68
CA PRO A 204 4.20 -8.07 -7.11
C PRO A 204 4.15 -6.78 -7.94
N GLN A 205 3.29 -5.82 -7.59
CA GLN A 205 3.23 -4.49 -8.20
C GLN A 205 4.52 -3.71 -7.98
N PHE A 206 5.01 -3.67 -6.74
CA PHE A 206 6.28 -3.00 -6.41
C PHE A 206 7.46 -3.64 -7.15
N VAL A 207 7.56 -4.96 -7.17
CA VAL A 207 8.66 -5.68 -7.85
C VAL A 207 8.58 -5.51 -9.38
N ALA A 208 7.39 -5.49 -9.96
CA ALA A 208 7.20 -5.18 -11.38
C ALA A 208 7.67 -3.76 -11.73
N GLU A 209 7.23 -2.73 -10.99
CA GLU A 209 7.64 -1.34 -11.21
C GLU A 209 9.14 -1.12 -10.95
N ALA A 210 9.72 -1.83 -9.97
CA ALA A 210 11.10 -1.65 -9.57
C ALA A 210 12.14 -2.31 -10.51
N LEU A 211 11.77 -3.41 -11.17
CA LEU A 211 12.73 -4.34 -11.80
C LEU A 211 12.36 -4.84 -13.20
N ALA A 212 11.15 -4.61 -13.71
CA ALA A 212 10.80 -5.07 -15.05
C ALA A 212 11.65 -4.34 -16.11
N PRO A 213 12.24 -5.05 -17.09
CA PRO A 213 12.90 -4.40 -18.22
C PRO A 213 11.86 -3.73 -19.13
N ASP A 214 12.26 -2.70 -19.89
CA ASP A 214 11.39 -1.93 -20.81
C ASP A 214 10.55 -2.82 -21.77
N ASN A 215 11.10 -3.98 -22.13
CA ASN A 215 10.47 -5.00 -22.96
C ASN A 215 10.59 -6.37 -22.26
N PRO A 216 9.69 -6.70 -21.33
CA PRO A 216 9.70 -7.99 -20.65
C PRO A 216 9.12 -9.08 -21.57
N PRO A 217 9.46 -10.38 -21.38
CA PRO A 217 8.92 -11.47 -22.18
C PRO A 217 7.38 -11.53 -22.13
N LEU A 218 6.82 -11.35 -20.93
CA LEU A 218 5.40 -11.10 -20.71
C LEU A 218 5.23 -9.78 -19.96
N LYS A 219 4.29 -8.94 -20.39
CA LYS A 219 3.91 -7.68 -19.71
C LYS A 219 2.85 -7.98 -18.65
N ILE A 220 3.02 -7.47 -17.43
CA ILE A 220 2.06 -7.70 -16.34
C ILE A 220 1.00 -6.60 -16.25
N ARG A 221 -0.22 -7.01 -15.88
CA ARG A 221 -1.32 -6.16 -15.41
C ARG A 221 -1.81 -6.69 -14.08
N PHE A 222 -2.33 -5.80 -13.25
CA PHE A 222 -2.74 -6.11 -11.89
C PHE A 222 -4.19 -5.76 -11.63
N ILE A 223 -4.76 -6.51 -10.70
CA ILE A 223 -6.11 -6.33 -10.21
C ILE A 223 -6.08 -6.55 -8.71
N ASP A 224 -6.43 -5.52 -7.96
CA ASP A 224 -6.45 -5.51 -6.50
C ASP A 224 -7.76 -4.96 -5.90
N ASN A 225 -8.80 -4.75 -6.70
CA ASN A 225 -10.06 -4.10 -6.29
C ASN A 225 -11.33 -4.73 -6.90
N THR A 226 -12.50 -4.40 -6.33
CA THR A 226 -13.85 -4.86 -6.73
C THR A 226 -14.64 -3.85 -7.57
N ASP A 227 -14.06 -2.70 -7.94
CA ASP A 227 -14.72 -1.64 -8.69
C ASP A 227 -14.93 -2.01 -10.18
N PRO A 228 -16.17 -2.22 -10.67
CA PRO A 228 -16.46 -2.65 -12.04
C PRO A 228 -15.83 -1.76 -13.13
N ALA A 229 -15.61 -0.46 -12.88
CA ALA A 229 -15.00 0.42 -13.87
C ALA A 229 -13.48 0.17 -14.02
N GLY A 230 -12.75 0.03 -12.90
CA GLY A 230 -11.33 -0.33 -12.93
C GLY A 230 -11.08 -1.76 -13.43
N ILE A 231 -12.05 -2.62 -13.15
CA ILE A 231 -12.21 -3.99 -13.65
C ILE A 231 -12.29 -4.00 -15.19
N ASP A 232 -13.30 -3.37 -15.78
CA ASP A 232 -13.52 -3.33 -17.24
C ASP A 232 -12.39 -2.61 -17.98
N HIS A 233 -11.78 -1.61 -17.34
CA HIS A 233 -10.65 -0.88 -17.90
C HIS A 233 -9.42 -1.77 -18.15
N GLN A 234 -9.17 -2.79 -17.32
CA GLN A 234 -8.08 -3.74 -17.56
C GLN A 234 -8.45 -4.81 -18.61
N ILE A 235 -9.75 -5.13 -18.81
CA ILE A 235 -10.22 -5.96 -19.94
C ILE A 235 -9.79 -5.30 -21.26
N ALA A 236 -10.22 -4.05 -21.43
CA ALA A 236 -10.10 -3.33 -22.70
C ALA A 236 -8.65 -3.12 -23.15
N GLN A 237 -7.67 -3.24 -22.25
CA GLN A 237 -6.24 -3.12 -22.57
C GLN A 237 -5.50 -4.44 -22.82
N LEU A 238 -6.18 -5.59 -22.77
CA LEU A 238 -5.61 -6.90 -23.17
C LEU A 238 -5.82 -7.17 -24.67
N GLY A 239 -6.94 -6.70 -25.23
CA GLY A 239 -7.27 -6.82 -26.66
C GLY A 239 -8.63 -7.49 -26.87
N PRO A 240 -8.90 -8.03 -28.07
CA PRO A 240 -10.08 -8.87 -28.32
C PRO A 240 -10.11 -10.17 -27.49
N ASP A 241 -8.94 -10.58 -26.98
CA ASP A 241 -8.75 -11.74 -26.10
C ASP A 241 -8.28 -11.28 -24.70
N GLY A 242 -9.13 -11.37 -23.67
CA GLY A 242 -8.70 -11.23 -22.26
C GLY A 242 -9.69 -10.57 -21.30
N GLY A 243 -10.37 -11.39 -20.48
CA GLY A 243 -11.29 -10.95 -19.42
C GLY A 243 -10.64 -10.39 -18.14
N THR A 244 -11.42 -9.82 -17.22
CA THR A 244 -11.00 -9.18 -15.93
C THR A 244 -12.20 -9.25 -14.92
N PRO A 245 -12.17 -8.77 -13.64
CA PRO A 245 -11.94 -9.54 -12.41
C PRO A 245 -12.84 -9.13 -11.17
N GLU A 246 -12.56 -9.20 -9.82
CA GLU A 246 -11.50 -9.50 -8.79
C GLU A 246 -10.69 -10.86 -8.69
N THR A 247 -10.00 -11.14 -7.56
CA THR A 247 -9.50 -12.46 -7.09
C THR A 247 -10.52 -13.61 -7.06
N ARG A 248 -11.73 -13.44 -6.48
CA ARG A 248 -12.80 -14.49 -6.56
C ARG A 248 -13.92 -14.06 -7.47
N ASN A 249 -14.55 -12.92 -7.20
CA ASN A 249 -15.67 -12.48 -8.04
C ASN A 249 -15.22 -12.27 -9.48
N GLY A 250 -13.91 -12.09 -9.69
CA GLY A 250 -13.29 -12.05 -10.99
C GLY A 250 -12.42 -13.16 -11.48
N LEU A 251 -12.10 -14.17 -10.66
CA LEU A 251 -11.93 -15.46 -11.27
C LEU A 251 -13.21 -15.78 -12.06
N LEU A 252 -14.38 -15.42 -11.52
CA LEU A 252 -15.66 -15.58 -12.20
C LEU A 252 -15.90 -14.58 -13.35
N GLU A 253 -15.62 -13.28 -13.22
CA GLU A 253 -15.71 -12.32 -14.35
C GLU A 253 -14.64 -12.54 -15.43
N VAL A 254 -13.38 -12.88 -15.09
CA VAL A 254 -12.36 -13.29 -16.07
C VAL A 254 -12.84 -14.55 -16.77
N GLN A 255 -13.28 -15.58 -16.04
CA GLN A 255 -13.86 -16.78 -16.66
C GLN A 255 -15.13 -16.46 -17.48
N LYS A 256 -15.90 -15.42 -17.15
CA LYS A 256 -17.08 -14.98 -17.91
C LYS A 256 -16.67 -14.39 -19.25
N ALA A 257 -15.82 -13.37 -19.24
CA ALA A 257 -15.32 -12.73 -20.44
C ALA A 257 -14.46 -13.69 -21.30
N PHE A 258 -13.76 -14.66 -20.69
CA PHE A 258 -13.13 -15.77 -21.43
C PHE A 258 -14.19 -16.65 -22.12
N ARG A 259 -15.26 -17.07 -21.44
CA ARG A 259 -16.36 -17.83 -22.06
C ARG A 259 -17.05 -17.03 -23.18
N GLU A 260 -17.25 -15.74 -23.01
CA GLU A 260 -17.86 -14.83 -23.98
C GLU A 260 -16.96 -14.63 -25.22
N ALA A 261 -15.64 -14.61 -25.04
CA ALA A 261 -14.64 -14.65 -26.12
C ALA A 261 -14.41 -16.07 -26.72
N GLY A 262 -15.05 -17.11 -26.18
CA GLY A 262 -14.85 -18.50 -26.63
C GLY A 262 -13.53 -19.15 -26.19
N LEU A 263 -12.84 -18.58 -25.19
CA LEU A 263 -11.54 -18.99 -24.70
C LEU A 263 -11.63 -20.03 -23.55
N GLU A 264 -10.84 -21.10 -23.64
CA GLU A 264 -10.65 -22.03 -22.52
C GLU A 264 -9.78 -21.39 -21.42
N PHE A 265 -10.39 -20.99 -20.30
CA PHE A 265 -9.66 -20.46 -19.15
C PHE A 265 -8.67 -21.48 -18.56
N ALA A 266 -9.04 -22.75 -18.45
CA ALA A 266 -8.17 -23.79 -17.90
C ALA A 266 -6.86 -24.01 -18.69
N LYS A 267 -6.79 -23.59 -19.97
CA LYS A 267 -5.56 -23.66 -20.79
C LYS A 267 -4.66 -22.42 -20.65
N GLN A 268 -5.00 -21.52 -19.74
CA GLN A 268 -4.38 -20.19 -19.60
C GLN A 268 -4.26 -19.74 -18.13
N GLY A 269 -5.12 -20.24 -17.24
CA GLY A 269 -5.12 -19.95 -15.81
C GLY A 269 -4.07 -20.73 -15.00
N VAL A 270 -3.61 -20.10 -13.93
CA VAL A 270 -2.68 -20.64 -12.91
C VAL A 270 -3.20 -20.23 -11.54
N ALA A 271 -3.08 -21.11 -10.54
CA ALA A 271 -3.44 -20.80 -9.15
C ALA A 271 -2.18 -20.69 -8.26
N ILE A 272 -2.15 -19.69 -7.38
CA ILE A 272 -1.21 -19.61 -6.26
C ILE A 272 -2.04 -19.51 -4.98
N THR A 273 -2.04 -20.55 -4.15
CA THR A 273 -3.00 -20.67 -3.03
C THR A 273 -2.61 -21.79 -2.06
N GLN A 274 -3.26 -21.85 -0.89
CA GLN A 274 -3.13 -22.98 0.04
C GLN A 274 -3.65 -24.27 -0.59
N GLU A 275 -2.91 -25.38 -0.43
CA GLU A 275 -3.34 -26.69 -0.90
C GLU A 275 -4.70 -27.08 -0.30
N ASN A 276 -5.56 -27.70 -1.09
CA ASN A 276 -6.93 -28.05 -0.73
C ASN A 276 -7.86 -26.85 -0.41
N SER A 277 -7.47 -25.61 -0.71
CA SER A 277 -8.39 -24.46 -0.69
C SER A 277 -9.50 -24.62 -1.74
N LEU A 278 -10.52 -23.76 -1.71
CA LEU A 278 -11.55 -23.74 -2.76
C LEU A 278 -10.92 -23.50 -4.14
N LEU A 279 -9.99 -22.55 -4.24
CA LEU A 279 -9.29 -22.22 -5.48
C LEU A 279 -8.40 -23.37 -5.96
N ASP A 280 -7.68 -24.03 -5.04
CA ASP A 280 -6.83 -25.17 -5.37
C ASP A 280 -7.62 -26.34 -5.95
N ASN A 281 -8.76 -26.65 -5.31
CA ASN A 281 -9.67 -27.68 -5.78
C ASN A 281 -10.31 -27.32 -7.12
N THR A 282 -10.75 -26.07 -7.33
CA THR A 282 -11.25 -25.60 -8.63
C THR A 282 -10.20 -25.78 -9.72
N ALA A 283 -8.98 -25.27 -9.52
CA ALA A 283 -7.91 -25.36 -10.49
C ALA A 283 -7.51 -26.82 -10.81
N ARG A 284 -7.55 -27.70 -9.80
CA ARG A 284 -7.27 -29.14 -9.92
C ARG A 284 -8.38 -29.91 -10.63
N ILE A 285 -9.64 -29.51 -10.47
CA ILE A 285 -10.81 -30.16 -11.10
C ILE A 285 -11.00 -29.69 -12.54
N GLU A 286 -10.82 -28.40 -12.81
CA GLU A 286 -10.90 -27.81 -14.16
C GLU A 286 -9.67 -28.09 -15.03
N GLY A 287 -8.55 -28.51 -14.42
CA GLY A 287 -7.33 -28.88 -15.15
C GLY A 287 -6.53 -27.68 -15.66
N TRP A 288 -6.30 -26.70 -14.78
CA TRP A 288 -5.52 -25.49 -15.05
C TRP A 288 -4.03 -25.79 -15.35
N LEU A 289 -3.32 -24.85 -15.98
CA LEU A 289 -1.93 -25.03 -16.42
C LEU A 289 -0.97 -25.39 -15.27
N ALA A 290 -1.10 -24.72 -14.12
CA ALA A 290 -0.29 -24.96 -12.94
C ALA A 290 -1.01 -24.55 -11.65
N ARG A 291 -0.53 -25.10 -10.53
CA ARG A 291 -0.90 -24.72 -9.15
C ARG A 291 0.39 -24.63 -8.34
N PHE A 292 0.54 -23.56 -7.57
CA PHE A 292 1.69 -23.35 -6.68
C PHE A 292 1.21 -23.15 -5.23
N PRO A 293 1.87 -23.76 -4.24
CA PRO A 293 1.45 -23.65 -2.85
C PRO A 293 1.78 -22.26 -2.29
N MET A 294 0.82 -21.70 -1.57
CA MET A 294 1.04 -20.70 -0.53
C MET A 294 0.95 -21.42 0.82
N PHE A 295 1.98 -21.34 1.65
CA PHE A 295 2.00 -22.03 2.96
C PHE A 295 1.29 -21.18 4.03
N ASP A 296 0.76 -21.83 5.07
CA ASP A 296 0.04 -21.17 6.17
C ASP A 296 0.94 -20.33 7.08
N TRP A 297 2.22 -20.67 7.17
CA TRP A 297 3.28 -19.89 7.84
C TRP A 297 3.84 -18.73 7.00
N VAL A 298 3.32 -18.49 5.78
CA VAL A 298 3.62 -17.30 4.96
C VAL A 298 2.45 -16.32 5.07
N GLY A 299 2.65 -15.24 5.83
CA GLY A 299 1.68 -14.14 5.90
C GLY A 299 1.56 -13.42 4.55
N GLY A 300 0.37 -12.97 4.17
CA GLY A 300 0.14 -12.33 2.87
C GLY A 300 1.09 -11.15 2.59
N ARG A 301 1.27 -10.26 3.57
CA ARG A 301 2.18 -9.10 3.48
C ARG A 301 3.68 -9.44 3.45
N THR A 302 4.06 -10.68 3.75
CA THR A 302 5.42 -11.22 3.66
C THR A 302 5.55 -12.36 2.63
N SER A 303 4.63 -12.39 1.66
CA SER A 303 4.56 -13.46 0.64
C SER A 303 5.35 -13.19 -0.64
N GLU A 304 5.99 -12.04 -0.79
CA GLU A 304 6.73 -11.66 -2.01
C GLU A 304 7.83 -12.68 -2.38
N MET A 305 8.56 -13.17 -1.37
CA MET A 305 9.61 -14.19 -1.57
C MET A 305 9.05 -15.61 -1.73
N SER A 306 7.74 -15.78 -1.92
CA SER A 306 7.09 -17.06 -2.24
C SER A 306 6.63 -17.10 -3.71
N ALA A 307 5.98 -18.18 -4.15
CA ALA A 307 5.41 -18.25 -5.49
C ALA A 307 4.49 -17.05 -5.86
N VAL A 308 3.91 -16.36 -4.86
CA VAL A 308 3.08 -15.15 -5.02
C VAL A 308 3.80 -14.02 -5.76
N GLY A 309 5.05 -13.71 -5.40
CA GLY A 309 5.87 -12.69 -6.07
C GLY A 309 6.86 -13.26 -7.08
N LEU A 310 7.48 -14.41 -6.74
CA LEU A 310 8.50 -15.02 -7.60
C LEU A 310 7.94 -15.48 -8.96
N LEU A 311 6.71 -15.98 -9.05
CA LEU A 311 6.15 -16.41 -10.35
C LEU A 311 5.91 -15.23 -11.31
N PRO A 312 5.15 -14.16 -10.97
CA PRO A 312 4.98 -13.03 -11.87
C PRO A 312 6.31 -12.36 -12.21
N ALA A 313 7.22 -12.21 -11.24
CA ALA A 313 8.54 -11.62 -11.48
C ALA A 313 9.38 -12.44 -12.48
N ALA A 314 9.42 -13.78 -12.34
CA ALA A 314 10.15 -14.65 -13.26
C ALA A 314 9.58 -14.61 -14.68
N LEU A 315 8.25 -14.58 -14.85
CA LEU A 315 7.59 -14.46 -16.15
C LEU A 315 7.84 -13.10 -16.83
N GLN A 316 8.15 -12.04 -16.06
CA GLN A 316 8.63 -10.76 -16.56
C GLN A 316 10.14 -10.74 -16.89
N GLY A 317 10.86 -11.86 -16.67
CA GLY A 317 12.30 -11.97 -16.89
C GLY A 317 13.17 -11.41 -15.75
N ILE A 318 12.59 -11.12 -14.58
CA ILE A 318 13.31 -10.64 -13.41
C ILE A 318 14.07 -11.81 -12.77
N ASN A 319 15.34 -11.59 -12.39
CA ASN A 319 16.15 -12.63 -11.76
C ASN A 319 15.74 -12.86 -10.29
N ILE A 320 14.77 -13.75 -10.10
CA ILE A 320 14.22 -14.10 -8.78
C ILE A 320 15.24 -14.78 -7.84
N ARG A 321 16.26 -15.47 -8.37
CA ARG A 321 17.30 -16.08 -7.53
C ARG A 321 18.23 -15.02 -6.93
N GLU A 322 18.46 -13.92 -7.65
CA GLU A 322 19.15 -12.75 -7.10
C GLU A 322 18.30 -12.01 -6.05
N MET A 323 16.97 -11.91 -6.21
CA MET A 323 16.08 -11.37 -5.16
C MET A 323 16.21 -12.16 -3.87
N LEU A 324 16.08 -13.49 -3.94
CA LEU A 324 16.23 -14.38 -2.79
C LEU A 324 17.62 -14.27 -2.16
N ALA A 325 18.69 -14.22 -2.96
CA ALA A 325 20.06 -14.09 -2.46
C ALA A 325 20.31 -12.74 -1.75
N GLY A 326 19.76 -11.63 -2.24
CA GLY A 326 19.86 -10.33 -1.59
C GLY A 326 19.06 -10.24 -0.30
N ALA A 327 17.86 -10.82 -0.30
CA ALA A 327 17.04 -10.96 0.89
C ALA A 327 17.72 -11.83 1.96
N ALA A 328 18.39 -12.92 1.55
CA ALA A 328 19.13 -13.83 2.44
C ALA A 328 20.33 -13.15 3.12
N LEU A 329 21.12 -12.38 2.36
CA LEU A 329 22.25 -11.61 2.91
C LEU A 329 21.79 -10.59 3.95
N MET A 330 20.68 -9.88 3.68
CA MET A 330 20.09 -8.96 4.66
C MET A 330 19.57 -9.70 5.91
N ASP A 331 19.01 -10.89 5.73
CA ASP A 331 18.61 -11.77 6.84
C ASP A 331 19.81 -12.16 7.71
N ASP A 332 20.95 -12.56 7.12
CA ASP A 332 22.17 -12.88 7.85
C ASP A 332 22.76 -11.66 8.56
N ALA A 333 22.77 -10.49 7.92
CA ALA A 333 23.19 -9.24 8.56
C ALA A 333 22.35 -8.91 9.80
N ASN A 334 21.05 -9.19 9.78
CA ASN A 334 20.16 -8.95 10.92
C ASN A 334 20.15 -10.06 11.99
N ARG A 335 21.00 -11.09 11.86
CA ARG A 335 21.19 -12.13 12.90
C ARG A 335 22.26 -11.75 13.93
N THR A 336 22.99 -10.65 13.75
CA THR A 336 23.86 -10.10 14.80
C THR A 336 23.03 -9.51 15.94
N THR A 337 23.43 -9.75 17.19
CA THR A 337 22.79 -9.18 18.38
C THR A 337 23.41 -7.85 18.81
N VAL A 338 24.36 -7.30 18.05
CA VAL A 338 24.95 -5.97 18.32
C VAL A 338 24.11 -4.92 17.60
N VAL A 339 23.48 -4.01 18.35
CA VAL A 339 22.51 -3.04 17.82
C VAL A 339 23.11 -2.15 16.71
N LYS A 340 24.37 -1.69 16.87
CA LYS A 340 25.06 -0.88 15.84
C LYS A 340 25.33 -1.63 14.53
N ASP A 341 25.44 -2.96 14.58
CA ASP A 341 25.72 -3.80 13.42
C ASP A 341 24.45 -4.40 12.79
N ASN A 342 23.28 -4.17 13.38
CA ASN A 342 22.00 -4.74 12.95
C ASN A 342 21.10 -3.66 12.33
N PRO A 343 20.97 -3.59 10.98
CA PRO A 343 20.25 -2.49 10.34
C PRO A 343 18.75 -2.49 10.62
N ALA A 344 18.12 -3.65 10.81
CA ALA A 344 16.73 -3.74 11.21
C ALA A 344 16.50 -3.27 12.66
N ALA A 345 17.47 -3.51 13.56
CA ALA A 345 17.45 -2.96 14.92
C ALA A 345 17.62 -1.43 14.91
N LEU A 346 18.52 -0.88 14.09
CA LEU A 346 18.68 0.56 13.93
C LEU A 346 17.41 1.23 13.39
N LEU A 347 16.71 0.60 12.44
CA LEU A 347 15.38 1.06 12.00
C LEU A 347 14.35 1.01 13.14
N ALA A 348 14.19 -0.15 13.80
CA ALA A 348 13.21 -0.33 14.88
C ALA A 348 13.46 0.62 16.07
N LEU A 349 14.71 0.82 16.47
CA LEU A 349 15.14 1.78 17.50
C LEU A 349 14.82 3.22 17.06
N SER A 350 15.08 3.56 15.80
CA SER A 350 14.78 4.88 15.25
C SER A 350 13.28 5.17 15.18
N TRP A 351 12.46 4.17 14.81
CA TRP A 351 11.00 4.27 14.83
C TRP A 351 10.47 4.42 16.26
N TYR A 352 10.95 3.59 17.20
CA TYR A 352 10.54 3.67 18.61
C TYR A 352 10.88 5.04 19.19
N TRP A 353 12.09 5.54 18.94
CA TRP A 353 12.48 6.88 19.36
C TRP A 353 11.59 7.94 18.70
N ALA A 354 11.44 7.95 17.38
CA ALA A 354 10.69 8.99 16.66
C ALA A 354 9.22 9.05 17.11
N CYS A 355 8.59 7.90 17.34
CA CYS A 355 7.18 7.74 17.66
C CYS A 355 6.87 7.57 19.17
N ASP A 356 7.84 7.89 20.04
CA ASP A 356 7.75 7.80 21.51
C ASP A 356 7.32 6.39 22.03
N GLY A 357 7.59 5.34 21.26
CA GLY A 357 7.17 3.96 21.52
C GLY A 357 5.66 3.69 21.35
N VAL A 358 4.86 4.67 20.96
CA VAL A 358 3.38 4.64 20.99
C VAL A 358 2.71 5.13 19.69
N GLY A 359 3.46 5.22 18.59
CA GLY A 359 2.92 5.68 17.31
C GLY A 359 2.65 7.20 17.24
N SER A 360 3.33 8.02 18.06
CA SER A 360 3.08 9.47 18.15
C SER A 360 3.37 10.27 16.87
N LYS A 361 4.12 9.68 15.93
CA LYS A 361 4.47 10.24 14.63
C LYS A 361 4.24 9.24 13.50
N ASP A 362 3.81 9.74 12.36
CA ASP A 362 3.69 9.01 11.10
C ASP A 362 5.07 8.87 10.40
N MET A 363 5.35 7.74 9.74
CA MET A 363 6.53 7.59 8.88
C MET A 363 6.22 8.06 7.46
N VAL A 364 7.08 8.91 6.90
CA VAL A 364 7.01 9.27 5.47
C VAL A 364 8.20 8.68 4.73
N VAL A 365 7.94 7.76 3.80
CA VAL A 365 8.97 7.12 2.95
C VAL A 365 9.10 7.90 1.65
N LEU A 366 10.30 8.43 1.36
CA LEU A 366 10.57 9.24 0.17
C LEU A 366 11.69 8.60 -0.67
N PRO A 367 11.37 7.74 -1.65
CA PRO A 367 12.33 7.28 -2.62
C PRO A 367 12.68 8.41 -3.60
N TYR A 368 13.98 8.62 -3.84
CA TYR A 368 14.50 9.50 -4.89
C TYR A 368 14.93 8.66 -6.10
N LYS A 369 14.03 7.81 -6.58
CA LYS A 369 14.17 6.98 -7.78
C LYS A 369 12.79 6.56 -8.26
N ASP A 370 12.48 6.84 -9.52
CA ASP A 370 11.13 6.62 -10.08
C ASP A 370 10.64 5.17 -9.97
N SER A 371 11.50 4.18 -10.23
CA SER A 371 11.13 2.76 -10.14
C SER A 371 10.85 2.27 -8.71
N LEU A 372 11.21 3.05 -7.68
CA LEU A 372 10.88 2.74 -6.28
C LEU A 372 9.58 3.42 -5.81
N LEU A 373 8.82 4.07 -6.71
CA LEU A 373 7.55 4.76 -6.43
C LEU A 373 6.57 3.93 -5.57
N LEU A 374 6.41 2.64 -5.87
CA LEU A 374 5.45 1.79 -5.17
C LEU A 374 5.98 1.23 -3.84
N PHE A 375 7.23 1.51 -3.44
CA PHE A 375 7.80 1.00 -2.20
C PHE A 375 7.07 1.53 -0.96
N SER A 376 6.62 2.80 -0.97
CA SER A 376 5.78 3.35 0.12
C SER A 376 4.45 2.60 0.25
N ARG A 377 3.81 2.25 -0.87
CA ARG A 377 2.54 1.51 -0.93
C ARG A 377 2.70 0.04 -0.50
N TYR A 378 3.83 -0.58 -0.81
CA TYR A 378 4.19 -1.90 -0.25
C TYR A 378 4.39 -1.82 1.27
N LEU A 379 5.19 -0.84 1.74
CA LEU A 379 5.45 -0.63 3.17
C LEU A 379 4.20 -0.23 3.97
N GLN A 380 3.21 0.42 3.36
CA GLN A 380 1.91 0.66 3.99
C GLN A 380 1.27 -0.63 4.48
N GLN A 381 1.18 -1.68 3.67
CA GLN A 381 0.65 -2.94 4.17
C GLN A 381 1.60 -3.62 5.15
N LEU A 382 2.90 -3.74 4.80
CA LEU A 382 3.87 -4.46 5.63
C LEU A 382 3.96 -3.89 7.05
N VAL A 383 3.98 -2.57 7.19
CA VAL A 383 4.11 -1.88 8.48
C VAL A 383 2.74 -1.73 9.16
N MET A 384 1.73 -1.17 8.49
CA MET A 384 0.47 -0.79 9.17
C MET A 384 -0.40 -2.00 9.52
N GLU A 385 -0.47 -3.03 8.68
CA GLU A 385 -1.23 -4.26 8.99
C GLU A 385 -0.50 -5.11 10.05
N SER A 386 0.83 -5.01 10.15
CA SER A 386 1.61 -5.69 11.19
C SER A 386 1.57 -4.97 12.53
N LEU A 387 1.70 -3.64 12.55
CA LEU A 387 1.90 -2.86 13.78
C LEU A 387 0.63 -2.18 14.31
N GLY A 388 -0.40 -1.97 13.49
CA GLY A 388 -1.69 -1.41 13.90
C GLY A 388 -2.51 -2.41 14.73
N LYS A 389 -2.39 -2.36 16.06
CA LYS A 389 -2.88 -3.41 16.96
C LYS A 389 -3.51 -2.85 18.24
N GLU A 390 -4.75 -3.26 18.52
CA GLU A 390 -5.50 -2.80 19.70
C GLU A 390 -4.93 -3.33 21.02
N PHE A 391 -4.46 -4.59 21.02
CA PHE A 391 -3.97 -5.30 22.21
C PHE A 391 -2.51 -5.72 22.08
N ASP A 392 -1.81 -5.83 23.21
CA ASP A 392 -0.50 -6.45 23.33
C ASP A 392 -0.60 -7.97 23.62
N LEU A 393 0.55 -8.65 23.68
CA LEU A 393 0.65 -10.10 23.91
C LEU A 393 0.21 -10.53 25.32
N ASP A 394 0.14 -9.60 26.28
CA ASP A 394 -0.37 -9.82 27.64
C ASP A 394 -1.88 -9.51 27.75
N GLY A 395 -2.51 -9.02 26.67
CA GLY A 395 -3.93 -8.69 26.59
C GLY A 395 -4.29 -7.26 27.04
N ASN A 396 -3.30 -6.39 27.28
CA ASN A 396 -3.52 -4.98 27.61
C ASN A 396 -3.91 -4.19 26.35
N ARG A 397 -4.82 -3.22 26.50
CA ARG A 397 -5.29 -2.38 25.38
C ARG A 397 -4.31 -1.23 25.10
N VAL A 398 -3.42 -1.42 24.12
CA VAL A 398 -2.35 -0.47 23.76
C VAL A 398 -2.68 0.48 22.60
N ASN A 399 -3.51 0.07 21.63
CA ASN A 399 -3.79 0.84 20.40
C ASN A 399 -2.52 1.27 19.63
N GLN A 400 -1.54 0.38 19.55
CA GLN A 400 -0.25 0.60 18.90
C GLN A 400 -0.39 0.76 17.38
N GLY A 401 0.56 1.47 16.75
CA GLY A 401 0.61 1.60 15.30
C GLY A 401 1.80 2.40 14.79
N LEU A 402 2.04 2.33 13.49
CA LEU A 402 2.96 3.22 12.77
C LEU A 402 2.38 3.49 11.38
N THR A 403 1.76 4.65 11.20
CA THR A 403 1.22 5.07 9.89
C THR A 403 2.34 5.23 8.88
N VAL A 404 2.10 4.83 7.63
CA VAL A 404 3.06 5.04 6.53
C VAL A 404 2.42 5.89 5.44
N TYR A 405 3.12 6.95 5.06
CA TYR A 405 2.86 7.78 3.88
C TYR A 405 4.09 7.78 2.97
N GLY A 406 3.94 8.24 1.73
CA GLY A 406 5.05 8.37 0.80
C GLY A 406 4.63 8.24 -0.66
N ASN A 407 5.33 8.94 -1.55
CA ASN A 407 5.17 8.85 -2.99
C ASN A 407 6.58 8.85 -3.65
N LYS A 408 7.12 9.99 -4.07
CA LYS A 408 8.52 10.08 -4.53
C LYS A 408 9.12 11.49 -4.52
N GLY A 409 10.43 11.54 -4.26
CA GLY A 409 11.28 12.69 -4.52
C GLY A 409 11.79 12.71 -5.98
N SER A 410 11.95 13.88 -6.61
CA SER A 410 11.70 15.23 -6.09
C SER A 410 10.25 15.69 -6.22
N THR A 411 9.35 14.92 -6.85
CA THR A 411 7.96 15.32 -7.16
C THR A 411 7.21 15.90 -5.95
N ASP A 412 7.29 15.26 -4.80
CA ASP A 412 6.56 15.69 -3.60
C ASP A 412 7.02 17.02 -2.99
N GLN A 413 8.18 17.53 -3.41
CA GLN A 413 8.64 18.89 -3.06
C GLN A 413 7.68 19.98 -3.56
N HIS A 414 6.91 19.66 -4.62
CA HIS A 414 5.85 20.50 -5.17
C HIS A 414 4.45 20.12 -4.66
N ALA A 415 4.36 19.21 -3.67
CA ALA A 415 3.13 18.78 -3.02
C ALA A 415 3.22 18.98 -1.49
N TYR A 416 3.52 17.94 -0.73
CA TYR A 416 3.34 17.92 0.74
C TYR A 416 4.63 18.11 1.57
N ILE A 417 5.80 18.28 0.96
CA ILE A 417 7.04 18.64 1.70
C ILE A 417 6.87 19.94 2.50
N GLN A 418 5.99 20.86 2.08
CA GLN A 418 5.65 22.06 2.85
C GLN A 418 5.00 21.73 4.21
N GLN A 419 4.14 20.71 4.27
CA GLN A 419 3.64 20.15 5.54
C GLN A 419 4.79 19.48 6.30
N LEU A 420 5.66 18.72 5.62
CA LEU A 420 6.78 18.04 6.29
C LEU A 420 7.78 19.02 6.90
N ARG A 421 7.92 20.22 6.34
CA ARG A 421 8.88 21.22 6.82
C ARG A 421 8.31 22.16 7.89
N ASP A 422 7.21 22.85 7.60
CA ASP A 422 6.67 23.91 8.49
C ASP A 422 5.34 23.53 9.16
N GLY A 423 4.75 22.37 8.83
CA GLY A 423 3.50 21.88 9.42
C GLY A 423 3.66 21.31 10.83
N VAL A 424 2.58 20.74 11.37
CA VAL A 424 2.55 20.04 12.67
C VAL A 424 3.69 19.02 12.78
N HIS A 425 4.28 18.81 13.96
CA HIS A 425 5.38 17.84 14.13
C HIS A 425 4.87 16.42 14.45
N ASN A 426 4.01 15.89 13.58
CA ASN A 426 3.41 14.55 13.70
C ASN A 426 4.07 13.49 12.79
N PHE A 427 5.30 13.69 12.30
CA PHE A 427 5.95 12.75 11.38
C PHE A 427 7.48 12.76 11.51
N PHE A 428 8.11 11.73 10.94
CA PHE A 428 9.53 11.66 10.60
C PHE A 428 9.71 11.11 9.18
N VAL A 429 10.89 11.29 8.58
CA VAL A 429 11.12 10.95 7.15
C VAL A 429 12.18 9.86 6.98
N THR A 430 11.87 8.83 6.20
CA THR A 430 12.85 7.86 5.72
C THR A 430 13.10 8.08 4.23
N PHE A 431 14.27 8.60 3.88
CA PHE A 431 14.71 8.75 2.50
C PHE A 431 15.23 7.42 1.96
N ILE A 432 14.88 7.07 0.72
CA ILE A 432 15.57 6.01 -0.04
C ILE A 432 16.41 6.66 -1.13
N GLU A 433 17.74 6.57 -1.00
CA GLU A 433 18.73 7.15 -1.90
C GLU A 433 19.34 6.06 -2.80
N VAL A 434 19.52 6.36 -4.09
CA VAL A 434 20.15 5.44 -5.06
C VAL A 434 21.38 6.10 -5.66
N LEU A 435 22.56 5.58 -5.39
CA LEU A 435 23.84 6.21 -5.77
C LEU A 435 24.18 6.10 -7.27
N ARG A 436 23.46 5.28 -8.03
CA ARG A 436 23.60 5.15 -9.47
C ARG A 436 22.32 5.60 -10.17
N ASP A 437 22.40 6.75 -10.83
CA ASP A 437 21.28 7.30 -11.61
C ASP A 437 20.99 6.48 -12.86
N ARG A 438 22.03 6.03 -13.58
CA ARG A 438 21.95 5.34 -14.87
C ARG A 438 23.00 4.23 -14.99
N PRO A 439 22.82 3.26 -15.91
CA PRO A 439 23.89 2.35 -16.30
C PRO A 439 25.11 3.14 -16.82
N PRO A 440 26.36 2.69 -16.53
CA PRO A 440 27.57 3.42 -16.92
C PRO A 440 27.61 3.79 -18.41
N GLY A 441 28.12 5.00 -18.72
CA GLY A 441 28.26 5.48 -20.10
C GLY A 441 26.96 6.02 -20.72
N HIS A 442 25.89 6.14 -19.94
CA HIS A 442 24.63 6.80 -20.32
C HIS A 442 24.50 8.19 -19.69
N ASP A 443 25.62 8.71 -19.20
CA ASP A 443 25.76 9.98 -18.51
C ASP A 443 25.60 11.13 -19.51
N TRP A 444 24.65 12.02 -19.25
CA TRP A 444 24.36 13.17 -20.11
C TRP A 444 24.35 14.44 -19.27
N GLU A 445 25.27 15.35 -19.59
CA GLU A 445 25.33 16.69 -19.00
C GLU A 445 24.19 17.56 -19.53
N LEU A 446 23.45 18.18 -18.61
CA LEU A 446 22.49 19.24 -18.88
C LEU A 446 23.20 20.59 -19.05
N GLU A 447 24.17 20.83 -18.16
CA GLU A 447 25.06 21.98 -18.12
C GLU A 447 26.49 21.47 -17.79
N PRO A 448 27.57 22.22 -18.08
CA PRO A 448 28.93 21.71 -17.98
C PRO A 448 29.28 21.12 -16.60
N GLY A 449 29.51 19.81 -16.55
CA GLY A 449 29.78 19.04 -15.33
C GLY A 449 28.57 18.79 -14.42
N VAL A 450 27.33 18.89 -14.92
CA VAL A 450 26.08 18.65 -14.17
C VAL A 450 25.10 17.79 -14.97
N THR A 451 24.72 16.64 -14.42
CA THR A 451 23.74 15.71 -15.01
C THR A 451 22.36 15.83 -14.38
N CYS A 452 21.36 15.11 -14.92
CA CYS A 452 20.06 14.94 -14.25
C CYS A 452 20.17 14.32 -12.84
N GLY A 453 21.19 13.48 -12.61
CA GLY A 453 21.44 12.80 -11.33
C GLY A 453 21.90 13.76 -10.25
N ASP A 454 22.82 14.66 -10.59
CA ASP A 454 23.33 15.70 -9.68
C ASP A 454 22.20 16.61 -9.18
N TYR A 455 21.22 16.94 -10.03
CA TYR A 455 20.00 17.64 -9.58
C TYR A 455 19.15 16.77 -8.66
N LEU A 456 18.93 15.48 -8.96
CA LEU A 456 18.11 14.60 -8.12
C LEU A 456 18.74 14.39 -6.72
N PHE A 457 20.04 14.17 -6.68
CA PHE A 457 20.86 14.14 -5.46
C PHE A 457 20.79 15.47 -4.71
N GLY A 458 21.03 16.61 -5.39
CA GLY A 458 20.94 17.93 -4.79
C GLY A 458 19.55 18.24 -4.19
N MET A 459 18.50 17.77 -4.85
CA MET A 459 17.11 17.90 -4.39
C MET A 459 16.81 17.00 -3.17
N LEU A 460 17.39 15.79 -3.09
CA LEU A 460 17.34 14.94 -1.90
C LEU A 460 18.06 15.61 -0.73
N GLN A 461 19.34 15.95 -0.92
CA GLN A 461 20.20 16.51 0.11
C GLN A 461 19.71 17.88 0.59
N GLY A 462 19.15 18.70 -0.31
CA GLY A 462 18.47 19.95 0.02
C GLY A 462 17.24 19.73 0.90
N THR A 463 16.36 18.78 0.54
CA THR A 463 15.17 18.43 1.35
C THR A 463 15.59 17.92 2.73
N ARG A 464 16.51 16.96 2.78
CA ARG A 464 17.05 16.39 4.03
C ARG A 464 17.63 17.46 4.95
N SER A 465 18.36 18.42 4.40
CA SER A 465 18.92 19.55 5.14
C SER A 465 17.86 20.56 5.60
N ALA A 466 16.86 20.87 4.77
CA ALA A 466 15.79 21.81 5.09
C ALA A 466 14.81 21.26 6.15
N LEU A 467 14.62 19.94 6.19
CA LEU A 467 13.92 19.23 7.27
C LEU A 467 14.74 19.28 8.57
N TYR A 468 16.03 18.99 8.50
CA TYR A 468 16.93 18.96 9.66
C TYR A 468 17.12 20.33 10.33
N ALA A 469 17.12 21.41 9.54
CA ALA A 469 17.14 22.79 10.01
C ALA A 469 15.85 23.18 10.77
N ASN A 470 14.73 22.49 10.49
CA ASN A 470 13.43 22.63 11.13
C ASN A 470 13.18 21.55 12.21
N ASP A 471 14.26 20.97 12.77
CA ASP A 471 14.25 19.92 13.80
C ASP A 471 13.46 18.63 13.44
N ARG A 472 13.28 18.35 12.16
CA ARG A 472 12.58 17.14 11.71
C ARG A 472 13.57 15.97 11.62
N GLU A 473 13.22 14.90 12.33
CA GLU A 473 14.03 13.68 12.40
C GLU A 473 13.98 12.92 11.07
N SER A 474 15.12 12.34 10.66
CA SER A 474 15.18 11.55 9.43
C SER A 474 16.19 10.41 9.44
N ILE A 475 15.86 9.38 8.66
CA ILE A 475 16.66 8.20 8.35
C ILE A 475 17.00 8.27 6.84
N THR A 476 18.18 7.86 6.42
CA THR A 476 18.49 7.62 4.99
C THR A 476 18.91 6.16 4.79
N VAL A 477 18.16 5.43 3.97
CA VAL A 477 18.55 4.12 3.44
C VAL A 477 19.16 4.37 2.06
N THR A 478 20.45 4.16 1.92
CA THR A 478 21.17 4.41 0.66
C THR A 478 21.54 3.07 0.02
N VAL A 479 21.30 2.91 -1.27
CA VAL A 479 21.67 1.71 -2.04
C VAL A 479 22.48 2.07 -3.29
N GLN A 480 23.38 1.18 -3.70
CA GLN A 480 24.26 1.44 -4.84
C GLN A 480 23.51 1.54 -6.18
N GLU A 481 22.52 0.68 -6.41
CA GLU A 481 21.70 0.61 -7.62
C GLU A 481 20.42 -0.19 -7.34
N VAL A 482 19.31 0.08 -8.05
CA VAL A 482 18.10 -0.76 -7.99
C VAL A 482 18.34 -2.02 -8.81
N THR A 483 18.61 -3.12 -8.14
CA THR A 483 18.82 -4.45 -8.73
C THR A 483 17.91 -5.47 -8.05
N PRO A 484 17.67 -6.66 -8.63
CA PRO A 484 16.86 -7.68 -7.98
C PRO A 484 17.39 -8.05 -6.58
N ARG A 485 18.71 -8.17 -6.45
CA ARG A 485 19.41 -8.35 -5.16
C ARG A 485 19.15 -7.21 -4.18
N THR A 486 19.25 -5.96 -4.63
CA THR A 486 18.98 -4.78 -3.79
C THR A 486 17.53 -4.73 -3.31
N VAL A 487 16.56 -4.99 -4.20
CA VAL A 487 15.13 -4.97 -3.86
C VAL A 487 14.79 -6.09 -2.87
N GLY A 488 15.35 -7.30 -3.06
CA GLY A 488 15.22 -8.38 -2.09
C GLY A 488 15.77 -8.01 -0.71
N ALA A 489 16.92 -7.35 -0.65
CA ALA A 489 17.49 -6.84 0.59
C ALA A 489 16.61 -5.75 1.24
N LEU A 490 16.03 -4.83 0.46
CA LEU A 490 15.12 -3.79 0.98
C LEU A 490 13.85 -4.40 1.58
N VAL A 491 13.26 -5.41 0.93
CA VAL A 491 12.11 -6.16 1.49
C VAL A 491 12.49 -6.81 2.83
N ALA A 492 13.56 -7.61 2.84
CA ALA A 492 13.99 -8.33 4.04
C ALA A 492 14.35 -7.40 5.22
N LEU A 493 14.94 -6.23 4.95
CA LEU A 493 15.28 -5.23 5.95
C LEU A 493 14.03 -4.71 6.68
N TYR A 494 12.97 -4.36 5.95
CA TYR A 494 11.75 -3.81 6.54
C TYR A 494 10.87 -4.89 7.18
N GLU A 495 10.81 -6.11 6.63
CA GLU A 495 10.15 -7.25 7.28
C GLU A 495 10.75 -7.52 8.67
N ARG A 496 12.09 -7.53 8.74
CA ARG A 496 12.80 -7.74 10.00
C ARG A 496 12.64 -6.56 10.96
N ALA A 497 12.68 -5.32 10.47
CA ALA A 497 12.50 -4.13 11.30
C ALA A 497 11.09 -4.09 11.93
N VAL A 498 10.07 -4.51 11.19
CA VAL A 498 8.71 -4.72 11.70
C VAL A 498 8.69 -5.81 12.78
N GLY A 499 9.34 -6.96 12.57
CA GLY A 499 9.43 -8.04 13.55
C GLY A 499 10.12 -7.62 14.86
N ILE A 500 11.24 -6.89 14.77
CA ILE A 500 11.97 -6.36 15.93
C ILE A 500 11.13 -5.29 16.65
N TYR A 501 10.59 -4.31 15.93
CA TYR A 501 9.77 -3.25 16.53
C TYR A 501 8.55 -3.83 17.27
N ALA A 502 7.84 -4.77 16.64
CA ALA A 502 6.69 -5.43 17.25
C ALA A 502 7.04 -6.13 18.57
N SER A 503 8.19 -6.82 18.62
CA SER A 503 8.67 -7.44 19.87
C SER A 503 9.12 -6.41 20.92
N VAL A 504 9.66 -5.27 20.52
CA VAL A 504 10.05 -4.17 21.43
C VAL A 504 8.84 -3.45 22.03
N VAL A 505 7.69 -3.46 21.33
CA VAL A 505 6.40 -2.89 21.80
C VAL A 505 5.35 -3.95 22.20
N ASN A 506 5.77 -5.21 22.37
CA ASN A 506 4.97 -6.32 22.90
C ASN A 506 3.72 -6.74 22.07
N ILE A 507 3.70 -6.60 20.74
CA ILE A 507 2.52 -6.94 19.91
C ILE A 507 2.77 -8.14 18.96
N ASN A 508 1.71 -8.89 18.65
CA ASN A 508 1.76 -9.89 17.57
C ASN A 508 1.74 -9.20 16.20
N ALA A 509 2.88 -9.20 15.50
CA ALA A 509 3.01 -8.64 14.15
C ALA A 509 2.19 -9.39 13.07
N TYR A 510 1.82 -10.64 13.33
CA TYR A 510 1.56 -11.64 12.27
C TYR A 510 0.08 -12.02 12.08
N HIS A 511 -0.81 -11.68 13.01
CA HIS A 511 -2.27 -11.74 12.80
C HIS A 511 -2.82 -10.46 12.13
N GLN A 512 -4.11 -10.47 11.73
CA GLN A 512 -4.83 -9.31 11.14
C GLN A 512 -6.34 -9.25 11.48
N PRO A 513 -6.75 -9.20 12.76
CA PRO A 513 -8.16 -9.31 13.18
C PRO A 513 -9.09 -8.22 12.60
N GLY A 514 -8.58 -6.99 12.39
CA GLY A 514 -9.37 -5.89 11.82
C GLY A 514 -9.84 -6.15 10.38
N VAL A 515 -9.09 -6.93 9.60
CA VAL A 515 -9.45 -7.28 8.22
C VAL A 515 -10.62 -8.28 8.21
N GLU A 516 -10.62 -9.26 9.12
CA GLU A 516 -11.72 -10.23 9.23
C GLU A 516 -13.01 -9.59 9.76
N ALA A 517 -12.91 -8.60 10.65
CA ALA A 517 -14.06 -7.80 11.08
C ALA A 517 -14.70 -7.04 9.90
N GLY A 518 -13.89 -6.42 9.03
CA GLY A 518 -14.37 -5.75 7.82
C GLY A 518 -15.03 -6.72 6.82
N LYS A 519 -14.43 -7.88 6.58
CA LYS A 519 -15.01 -8.95 5.74
C LYS A 519 -16.36 -9.43 6.26
N LYS A 520 -16.49 -9.63 7.58
CA LYS A 520 -17.75 -10.06 8.22
C LYS A 520 -18.85 -9.02 8.01
N ALA A 521 -18.57 -7.74 8.28
CA ALA A 521 -19.54 -6.66 8.10
C ALA A 521 -19.99 -6.53 6.63
N ALA A 522 -19.07 -6.66 5.66
CA ALA A 522 -19.42 -6.69 4.25
C ALA A 522 -20.32 -7.89 3.88
N GLY A 523 -20.05 -9.07 4.47
CA GLY A 523 -20.90 -10.26 4.32
C GLY A 523 -22.32 -10.06 4.87
N GLU A 524 -22.46 -9.35 5.99
CA GLU A 524 -23.74 -9.02 6.62
C GLU A 524 -24.55 -8.05 5.73
N VAL A 525 -23.92 -7.03 5.15
CA VAL A 525 -24.54 -6.13 4.15
C VAL A 525 -24.98 -6.88 2.89
N LEU A 526 -24.15 -7.79 2.36
CA LEU A 526 -24.50 -8.63 1.20
C LEU A 526 -25.66 -9.61 1.51
N ALA A 527 -25.76 -10.09 2.75
CA ALA A 527 -26.89 -10.91 3.19
C ALA A 527 -28.18 -10.08 3.33
N LEU A 528 -28.09 -8.84 3.80
CA LEU A 528 -29.21 -7.89 3.84
C LEU A 528 -29.67 -7.50 2.43
N GLN A 529 -28.74 -7.23 1.50
CA GLN A 529 -29.07 -6.92 0.09
C GLN A 529 -29.85 -8.05 -0.59
N LYS A 530 -29.53 -9.31 -0.28
CA LYS A 530 -30.31 -10.47 -0.77
C LYS A 530 -31.73 -10.51 -0.18
N ARG A 531 -31.93 -10.14 1.09
CA ARG A 531 -33.27 -10.02 1.68
C ARG A 531 -34.07 -8.89 1.03
N VAL A 532 -33.46 -7.71 0.84
CA VAL A 532 -34.10 -6.58 0.16
C VAL A 532 -34.53 -6.96 -1.27
N LEU A 533 -33.66 -7.59 -2.05
CA LEU A 533 -33.99 -8.03 -3.41
C LEU A 533 -35.16 -9.05 -3.43
N ALA A 534 -35.20 -9.99 -2.47
CA ALA A 534 -36.30 -10.94 -2.35
C ALA A 534 -37.63 -10.24 -1.99
N VAL A 535 -37.62 -9.32 -1.02
CA VAL A 535 -38.80 -8.53 -0.60
C VAL A 535 -39.33 -7.66 -1.75
N LEU A 536 -38.45 -7.03 -2.52
CA LEU A 536 -38.83 -6.26 -3.71
C LEU A 536 -39.39 -7.17 -4.82
N ASN A 537 -38.81 -8.35 -5.03
CA ASN A 537 -39.31 -9.33 -5.98
C ASN A 537 -40.75 -9.77 -5.62
N GLU A 538 -40.98 -10.17 -4.38
CA GLU A 538 -42.31 -10.58 -3.88
C GLU A 538 -43.38 -9.48 -4.01
N ALA A 539 -42.99 -8.21 -3.83
CA ALA A 539 -43.89 -7.07 -4.03
C ALA A 539 -44.18 -6.77 -5.51
N SER A 540 -43.28 -7.17 -6.40
CA SER A 540 -43.40 -7.01 -7.86
C SER A 540 -44.20 -8.13 -8.52
N CYS A 541 -44.26 -9.32 -7.90
CA CYS A 541 -45.11 -10.43 -8.33
C CYS A 541 -46.60 -10.28 -7.94
N LYS A 542 -47.05 -9.08 -7.52
CA LYS A 542 -48.44 -8.78 -7.17
C LYS A 542 -49.16 -8.09 -8.32
N GLU A 543 -50.47 -8.30 -8.42
CA GLU A 543 -51.35 -7.57 -9.35
C GLU A 543 -52.37 -6.71 -8.58
N PRO A 544 -52.35 -5.37 -8.71
CA PRO A 544 -51.26 -4.58 -9.28
C PRO A 544 -49.97 -4.69 -8.44
N VAL A 545 -48.85 -4.26 -9.04
CA VAL A 545 -47.54 -4.16 -8.36
C VAL A 545 -47.67 -3.33 -7.08
N GLU A 546 -46.90 -3.68 -6.04
CA GLU A 546 -46.93 -3.02 -4.73
C GLU A 546 -45.62 -2.24 -4.47
N PRO A 547 -45.50 -0.95 -4.85
CA PRO A 547 -44.35 -0.13 -4.47
C PRO A 547 -44.26 0.04 -2.94
N LEU A 548 -43.14 -0.36 -2.36
CA LEU A 548 -42.90 -0.35 -0.92
C LEU A 548 -42.21 0.93 -0.45
N THR A 549 -42.63 1.47 0.70
CA THR A 549 -41.83 2.47 1.42
C THR A 549 -40.60 1.81 2.05
N LEU A 550 -39.60 2.63 2.41
CA LEU A 550 -38.41 2.18 3.12
C LEU A 550 -38.74 1.39 4.40
N ASP A 551 -39.69 1.87 5.21
CA ASP A 551 -40.16 1.21 6.43
C ASP A 551 -40.77 -0.18 6.14
N GLN A 552 -41.58 -0.29 5.07
CA GLN A 552 -42.18 -1.57 4.65
C GLN A 552 -41.14 -2.57 4.16
N VAL A 553 -40.07 -2.11 3.49
CA VAL A 553 -38.94 -2.98 3.14
C VAL A 553 -38.20 -3.43 4.40
N ALA A 554 -37.98 -2.54 5.36
CA ALA A 554 -37.27 -2.85 6.61
C ALA A 554 -38.03 -3.84 7.52
N GLU A 555 -39.35 -3.67 7.65
CA GLU A 555 -40.24 -4.60 8.37
C GLU A 555 -40.24 -5.99 7.73
N ARG A 556 -40.36 -6.07 6.39
CA ARG A 556 -40.34 -7.33 5.63
C ARG A 556 -38.96 -8.00 5.57
N CYS A 557 -37.87 -7.23 5.61
CA CYS A 557 -36.51 -7.75 5.76
C CYS A 557 -36.19 -8.22 7.19
N HIS A 558 -37.12 -7.98 8.14
CA HIS A 558 -36.98 -8.19 9.59
C HIS A 558 -35.73 -7.53 10.16
N ALA A 559 -35.46 -6.29 9.74
CA ALA A 559 -34.31 -5.49 10.16
C ALA A 559 -34.64 -3.98 10.21
N PRO A 560 -35.56 -3.52 11.07
CA PRO A 560 -35.90 -2.09 11.22
C PRO A 560 -34.73 -1.25 11.74
N GLU A 561 -33.79 -1.84 12.48
CA GLU A 561 -32.54 -1.21 12.90
C GLU A 561 -31.57 -0.91 11.73
N ASP A 562 -31.60 -1.72 10.68
CA ASP A 562 -30.76 -1.56 9.48
C ASP A 562 -31.33 -0.54 8.46
N ILE A 563 -32.35 0.24 8.81
CA ILE A 563 -33.11 1.07 7.86
C ILE A 563 -32.25 2.03 7.01
N GLU A 564 -31.15 2.58 7.57
CA GLU A 564 -30.18 3.39 6.80
C GLU A 564 -29.40 2.55 5.77
N MET A 565 -29.02 1.31 6.14
CA MET A 565 -28.34 0.38 5.23
C MET A 565 -29.28 -0.15 4.14
N ILE A 566 -30.55 -0.42 4.49
CA ILE A 566 -31.59 -0.79 3.51
C ILE A 566 -31.80 0.33 2.50
N TYR A 567 -31.84 1.59 2.94
CA TYR A 567 -31.89 2.75 2.04
C TYR A 567 -30.65 2.83 1.12
N LYS A 568 -29.43 2.65 1.65
CA LYS A 568 -28.20 2.63 0.84
C LYS A 568 -28.19 1.49 -0.17
N ILE A 569 -28.66 0.30 0.23
CA ILE A 569 -28.84 -0.86 -0.64
C ILE A 569 -29.81 -0.53 -1.78
N ILE A 570 -30.99 0.03 -1.46
CA ILE A 570 -32.00 0.41 -2.46
C ILE A 570 -31.42 1.44 -3.44
N ALA A 571 -30.77 2.49 -2.95
CA ALA A 571 -30.14 3.51 -3.79
C ALA A 571 -29.06 2.91 -4.70
N HIS A 572 -28.26 1.97 -4.20
CA HIS A 572 -27.26 1.26 -5.00
C HIS A 572 -27.90 0.38 -6.09
N ILE A 573 -28.89 -0.48 -5.77
CA ILE A 573 -29.50 -1.36 -6.77
C ILE A 573 -30.36 -0.60 -7.79
N ALA A 574 -31.00 0.50 -7.40
CA ALA A 574 -31.75 1.36 -8.32
C ALA A 574 -30.82 2.14 -9.26
N ALA A 575 -29.66 2.61 -8.78
CA ALA A 575 -28.63 3.23 -9.62
C ALA A 575 -27.83 2.23 -10.48
N ASN A 576 -28.18 0.94 -10.44
CA ASN A 576 -27.63 -0.14 -11.26
C ASN A 576 -28.77 -0.94 -11.92
N ASP A 577 -29.89 -0.27 -12.24
CA ASP A 577 -31.04 -0.77 -13.01
C ASP A 577 -31.64 -2.10 -12.53
N ARG A 578 -31.58 -2.37 -11.21
CA ARG A 578 -32.09 -3.59 -10.57
C ARG A 578 -33.26 -3.35 -9.62
N ALA A 579 -33.74 -2.11 -9.51
CA ALA A 579 -34.97 -1.74 -8.82
C ALA A 579 -35.52 -0.42 -9.38
N LEU A 580 -36.84 -0.28 -9.43
CA LEU A 580 -37.51 0.90 -9.96
C LEU A 580 -38.12 1.74 -8.83
N ILE A 581 -37.89 3.05 -8.89
CA ILE A 581 -38.43 4.03 -7.94
C ILE A 581 -39.77 4.55 -8.48
N ALA A 582 -40.87 4.05 -7.92
CA ALA A 582 -42.22 4.38 -8.37
C ALA A 582 -42.68 5.79 -7.97
N GLU A 583 -42.19 6.27 -6.83
CA GLU A 583 -42.50 7.58 -6.26
C GLU A 583 -41.23 8.15 -5.62
N GLY A 584 -41.06 9.48 -5.63
CA GLY A 584 -39.91 10.16 -5.03
C GLY A 584 -38.60 9.97 -5.81
N THR A 585 -37.46 10.11 -5.14
CA THR A 585 -36.12 9.83 -5.69
C THR A 585 -35.21 9.29 -4.59
N CYS A 586 -34.17 8.53 -4.95
CA CYS A 586 -33.15 8.12 -3.97
C CYS A 586 -32.35 9.29 -3.39
N GLY A 587 -32.41 10.50 -3.96
CA GLY A 587 -31.84 11.70 -3.35
C GLY A 587 -32.64 12.25 -2.16
N SER A 588 -33.87 11.74 -1.96
CA SER A 588 -34.78 12.12 -0.87
C SER A 588 -35.14 10.89 -0.04
N PRO A 589 -34.42 10.60 1.07
CA PRO A 589 -34.66 9.41 1.89
C PRO A 589 -36.08 9.29 2.48
N ARG A 590 -36.83 10.40 2.50
CA ARG A 590 -38.22 10.45 2.96
C ARG A 590 -39.18 10.46 1.78
N GLY A 591 -40.07 9.48 1.72
CA GLY A 591 -41.20 9.48 0.79
C GLY A 591 -40.89 9.01 -0.63
N PHE A 592 -39.86 8.18 -0.82
CA PHE A 592 -39.75 7.37 -2.03
C PHE A 592 -40.46 6.01 -1.85
N LYS A 593 -40.89 5.39 -2.95
CA LYS A 593 -41.35 4.00 -3.00
C LYS A 593 -40.61 3.21 -4.06
N VAL A 594 -40.37 1.93 -3.81
CA VAL A 594 -39.55 1.05 -4.66
C VAL A 594 -40.20 -0.30 -4.91
N PHE A 595 -39.97 -0.87 -6.08
CA PHE A 595 -40.23 -2.27 -6.41
C PHE A 595 -39.08 -2.82 -7.28
N LEU A 596 -39.06 -4.13 -7.56
CA LEU A 596 -38.05 -4.75 -8.40
C LEU A 596 -38.41 -4.59 -9.89
N GLY A 597 -37.44 -4.20 -10.70
CA GLY A 597 -37.59 -4.09 -12.14
C GLY A 597 -36.30 -3.59 -12.78
N GLU A 598 -36.17 -3.83 -14.07
CA GLU A 598 -35.09 -3.31 -14.91
C GLU A 598 -35.56 -2.02 -15.59
N CYS A 599 -34.67 -1.05 -15.78
CA CYS A 599 -35.05 0.21 -16.44
C CYS A 599 -35.13 0.00 -17.96
N ASN A 600 -36.33 0.12 -18.53
CA ASN A 600 -36.52 0.00 -19.97
C ASN A 600 -35.97 1.24 -20.68
N VAL A 601 -34.70 1.19 -21.12
CA VAL A 601 -33.97 2.34 -21.67
C VAL A 601 -34.68 2.95 -22.90
N ASP A 602 -35.42 2.14 -23.66
CA ASP A 602 -36.21 2.60 -24.80
C ASP A 602 -37.38 3.55 -24.40
N GLU A 603 -37.88 3.47 -23.16
CA GLU A 603 -38.92 4.37 -22.63
C GLU A 603 -38.36 5.71 -22.10
N LEU A 604 -37.03 5.81 -21.88
CA LEU A 604 -36.38 7.05 -21.44
C LEU A 604 -36.04 8.03 -22.58
N TYR A 605 -36.18 7.59 -23.83
CA TYR A 605 -35.85 8.37 -25.03
C TYR A 605 -37.00 8.47 -26.07
N ALA A 606 -38.23 8.14 -25.65
CA ALA A 606 -39.46 8.20 -26.45
C ALA A 606 -40.33 9.44 -26.16
#